data_AF-A0A699U4K9-F1
#
_entry.id   AF-A0A699U4K9-F1
#
_cell.length_a   1.000
_cell.length_b   1.000
_cell.length_c   1.000
_cell.angle_alpha   90.00
_cell.angle_beta   90.00
_cell.angle_gamma   90.00
#
_symmetry.space_group_name_H-M   'P 1'
#
loop_
_entity.id
_entity.type
_entity.pdbx_description
1 polymer ?
#
loop_
_entity_poly.entity_id
_entity_poly.type
_entity_poly.pdbx_seq_one_letter_code
_entity_poly.pdbx_strand_id
1 'polypeptide(L)' 'MVVYQMDVKTTFLNGNLQEEVYDSQPDEFVDPDNPNHVYKLKKALYGLKQAPRA' A
#
# COMPACT_ATOMS: atom_id res chain seq x y z
N MET A 1 12.32 28.92 -15.79
CA MET A 1 12.32 27.98 -14.64
C MET A 1 11.57 26.75 -15.11
N VAL A 2 12.24 25.61 -15.27
CA VAL A 2 11.59 24.36 -15.73
C VAL A 2 11.17 23.58 -14.50
N VAL A 3 9.88 23.40 -14.30
CA VAL A 3 9.33 22.56 -13.24
C VAL A 3 9.16 21.16 -13.81
N TYR A 4 9.94 20.20 -13.29
CA TYR A 4 9.72 18.79 -13.57
C TYR A 4 8.72 18.25 -12.55
N GLN A 5 7.47 18.06 -12.96
CA GLN A 5 6.52 17.28 -12.19
C GLN A 5 6.86 15.81 -12.36
N MET A 6 7.49 15.22 -11.35
CA MET A 6 7.59 13.77 -11.24
C MET A 6 6.24 13.22 -10.77
N ASP A 7 5.77 12.16 -11.40
CA ASP A 7 4.50 11.53 -11.05
C ASP A 7 4.61 10.86 -9.68
N VAL A 8 4.15 11.57 -8.65
CA VAL A 8 4.18 11.14 -7.25
C VAL A 8 3.33 9.88 -7.03
N LYS A 9 2.31 9.67 -7.86
CA LYS A 9 1.40 8.51 -7.76
C LYS A 9 2.16 7.20 -8.03
N THR A 10 3.06 7.20 -9.01
CA THR A 10 3.85 6.02 -9.38
C THR A 10 4.91 5.69 -8.32
N THR A 11 5.54 6.70 -7.72
CA THR A 11 6.51 6.50 -6.63
C THR A 11 5.85 6.03 -5.34
N PHE A 12 4.57 6.34 -5.12
CA PHE A 12 3.80 5.75 -4.02
C PHE A 12 3.58 4.25 -4.18
N LEU A 13 3.07 3.84 -5.34
CA LEU A 13 2.76 2.43 -5.60
C LEU A 13 4.02 1.54 -5.68
N ASN A 14 5.19 2.12 -5.94
CA ASN A 14 6.47 1.44 -5.95
C ASN A 14 7.38 1.79 -4.76
N GLY A 15 6.89 2.59 -3.80
CA GLY A 15 7.62 2.94 -2.60
C GLY A 15 7.66 1.77 -1.62
N ASN A 16 8.84 1.52 -1.03
CA ASN A 16 8.94 0.61 0.10
C ASN A 16 8.19 1.19 1.30
N LEU A 17 7.40 0.35 1.96
CA LEU A 17 6.77 0.70 3.23
C LEU A 17 7.86 0.79 4.32
N GLN A 18 7.95 1.94 4.98
CA GLN A 18 8.84 2.10 6.14
C GLN A 18 8.30 1.38 7.38
N GLU A 19 6.98 1.21 7.46
CA GLU A 19 6.28 0.54 8.55
C GLU A 19 5.60 -0.73 8.04
N GLU A 20 5.50 -1.76 8.88
CA GLU A 20 4.75 -2.96 8.53
C GLU A 20 3.26 -2.69 8.60
N VAL A 21 2.61 -2.67 7.44
CA VAL A 21 1.15 -2.50 7.35
C VAL A 21 0.50 -3.85 7.12
N TYR A 22 -0.48 -4.16 7.96
CA TYR A 22 -1.34 -5.33 7.85
C TYR A 22 -2.77 -4.89 7.53
N ASP A 23 -3.45 -5.63 6.66
CA ASP A 23 -4.83 -5.37 6.25
C ASP A 23 -5.67 -6.65 6.33
N SER A 24 -6.99 -6.49 6.48
CA SER A 24 -7.90 -7.63 6.46
C SER A 24 -7.90 -8.32 5.10
N GLN A 25 -8.18 -9.63 5.08
CA GLN A 25 -8.36 -10.34 3.82
C GLN A 25 -9.61 -9.82 3.12
N PRO A 26 -9.55 -9.54 1.82
CA PRO A 26 -10.75 -9.26 1.04
C PRO A 26 -11.66 -10.48 1.07
N ASP A 27 -12.98 -10.28 1.11
CA ASP A 27 -13.97 -11.37 1.15
C ASP A 27 -13.82 -12.36 -0.03
N GLU A 28 -13.31 -11.90 -1.17
CA GLU A 28 -13.08 -12.70 -2.38
C GLU A 28 -11.75 -13.47 -2.37
N PHE A 29 -10.87 -13.19 -1.42
CA PHE A 29 -9.50 -13.73 -1.33
C PHE A 29 -9.17 -14.32 0.04
N VAL A 30 -10.19 -14.67 0.83
CA VAL A 30 -9.96 -15.30 2.14
C VAL A 30 -9.28 -16.65 1.95
N ASP A 31 -8.12 -16.82 2.60
CA ASP A 31 -7.42 -18.10 2.70
C ASP A 31 -8.29 -19.09 3.52
N PRO A 32 -8.76 -20.19 2.92
CA PRO A 32 -9.63 -21.14 3.61
C PRO A 32 -8.92 -21.90 4.73
N ASP A 33 -7.60 -22.05 4.65
CA ASP A 33 -6.79 -22.71 5.69
C ASP A 33 -6.44 -21.75 6.83
N ASN A 34 -6.44 -20.43 6.56
CA ASN A 34 -6.11 -19.39 7.52
C ASN A 34 -7.09 -18.20 7.49
N PRO A 35 -8.38 -18.42 7.80
CA PRO A 35 -9.42 -17.40 7.63
C PRO A 35 -9.25 -16.17 8.54
N ASN A 36 -8.50 -16.30 9.64
CA ASN A 36 -8.26 -15.23 10.60
C ASN A 36 -6.94 -14.46 10.39
N HIS A 37 -6.17 -14.79 9.35
CA HIS A 37 -4.95 -14.05 9.05
C HIS A 37 -5.24 -12.68 8.44
N VAL A 38 -4.24 -11.81 8.54
CA VAL A 38 -4.21 -10.48 7.92
C VAL A 38 -3.08 -10.45 6.89
N TYR A 39 -3.28 -9.74 5.79
CA TYR A 39 -2.26 -9.63 4.74
C TYR A 39 -1.29 -8.51 5.03
N LYS A 40 0.01 -8.80 4.90
CA LYS A 40 1.07 -7.80 4.97
C LYS A 40 1.24 -7.12 3.62
N LEU A 41 1.12 -5.80 3.60
CA LEU A 41 1.43 -5.02 2.40
C LEU A 41 2.94 -4.99 2.18
N LYS A 42 3.37 -5.28 0.94
CA LYS A 42 4.78 -5.22 0.53
C LYS A 42 5.16 -3.89 -0.12
N LYS A 43 4.17 -3.15 -0.60
CA LYS A 43 4.33 -1.85 -1.26
C LYS A 43 3.30 -0.87 -0.73
N ALA A 44 3.62 0.41 -0.75
CA ALA A 44 2.67 1.43 -0.35
C ALA A 44 1.51 1.49 -1.35
N LEU A 45 0.29 1.52 -0.82
CA LEU A 45 -0.93 1.75 -1.58
C LEU A 45 -1.34 3.22 -1.49
N TYR A 46 -2.02 3.70 -2.53
CA TYR A 46 -2.59 5.04 -2.52
C TYR A 46 -3.66 5.18 -1.42
N GLY A 47 -3.64 6.28 -0.67
CA GLY A 47 -4.63 6.56 0.37
C GLY A 47 -4.34 5.96 1.75
N LEU A 48 -3.22 5.24 1.91
CA LEU A 48 -2.74 4.84 3.23
C LEU A 48 -2.50 6.09 4.10
N LYS A 49 -2.94 6.06 5.36
CA LYS A 49 -2.77 7.22 6.27
C LYS A 49 -1.30 7.61 6.45
N GLN A 50 -0.40 6.62 6.40
CA GLN A 50 1.05 6.77 6.50
C GLN A 50 1.70 7.18 5.17
N ALA A 51 1.00 6.99 4.04
CA ALA A 51 1.48 7.46 2.76
C ALA A 51 1.33 8.99 2.73
N PRO A 52 2.39 9.77 2.46
CA PRO A 52 2.26 11.21 2.29
C PRO A 52 1.10 11.53 1.35
N ARG A 53 0.10 12.26 1.87
CA ARG A 53 -1.04 12.70 1.07
C ARG A 53 -0.54 13.78 0.11
N ALA A 54 -0.80 13.58 -1.18
CA ALA A 54 -0.52 14.58 -2.20
C ALA A 54 -1.44 15.81 -2.04
#